data_AF-A0A2T2U8W8-F1
#
_entry.id   AF-A0A2T2U8W8-F1
#
_cell.length_a   1.000
_cell.length_b   1.000
_cell.length_c   1.000
_cell.angle_alpha   90.00
_cell.angle_beta   90.00
_cell.angle_gamma   90.00
#
_symmetry.space_group_name_H-M   'P 1'
#
loop_
_entity.id
_entity.type
_entity.pdbx_description
1 polymer ?
#
loop_
_entity_poly.entity_id
_entity_poly.type
_entity_poly.pdbx_seq_one_letter_code
_entity_poly.pdbx_strand_id
1 'polypeptide(L)'
;MRNGLKVGLTAFFLLVTGYYLYPSIQNYFIKENMEEMSAQERAEYKRENFERIQNVEERSLKLGLDLLGGMHVTMEVQTDRLIQELATNTDSTFNSVLNAAQQRSASGGGSLIEAFVAEFEQRDPNARLSRYFRSNAENLTRRSTNEKVVEYLNKQADDATERAIDIIRDRVNRYGVTEPSIQRQGDRRIVVELPGVDDEERVRELLKNTARLEFRLTANSQKLKSSLQSIIQYYEGADSLNAPDTTAPADTSATPGQETDPLVSGTQQQQQQQGGGRQQDTSFDVGEVLGQGGGGG
;
A
#
# COMPACT_ATOMS: atom_id res chain seq x y z
N MET A 1 -29.04 26.09 -59.27
CA MET A 1 -27.96 26.54 -58.35
C MET A 1 -27.97 25.90 -56.95
N ARG A 2 -28.87 24.95 -56.60
CA ARG A 2 -29.00 24.41 -55.21
C ARG A 2 -27.89 23.47 -54.70
N ASN A 3 -26.97 23.01 -55.55
CA ASN A 3 -25.95 22.03 -55.15
C ASN A 3 -24.57 22.64 -54.84
N GLY A 4 -24.24 23.82 -55.37
CA GLY A 4 -22.93 24.47 -55.14
C GLY A 4 -22.67 24.77 -53.66
N LEU A 5 -23.70 25.23 -52.93
CA LEU A 5 -23.62 25.46 -51.48
C LEU A 5 -23.30 24.16 -50.70
N LYS A 6 -23.88 23.02 -51.10
CA LYS A 6 -23.62 21.73 -50.46
C LYS A 6 -22.18 21.28 -50.67
N VAL A 7 -21.68 21.39 -51.91
CA VAL A 7 -20.29 21.05 -52.26
C VAL A 7 -19.30 21.96 -51.52
N GLY A 8 -19.57 23.26 -51.46
CA GLY A 8 -18.78 24.22 -50.68
C GLY A 8 -18.76 23.89 -49.18
N LEU A 9 -19.92 23.54 -48.61
CA LEU A 9 -20.03 23.13 -47.20
C LEU A 9 -19.24 21.84 -46.90
N THR A 10 -19.31 20.84 -47.78
CA THR A 10 -18.52 19.60 -47.61
C THR A 10 -17.02 19.83 -47.75
N ALA A 11 -16.58 20.69 -48.67
CA ALA A 11 -15.17 21.04 -48.83
C ALA A 11 -14.64 21.84 -47.64
N PHE A 12 -15.44 22.78 -47.12
CA PHE A 12 -15.15 23.51 -45.88
C PHE A 12 -15.04 22.56 -44.68
N PHE A 13 -16.00 21.63 -44.53
CA PHE A 13 -15.98 20.65 -43.44
C PHE A 13 -14.73 19.76 -43.50
N LEU A 14 -14.35 19.26 -44.69
CA LEU A 14 -13.11 18.48 -44.88
C LEU A 14 -11.85 19.29 -44.57
N LEU A 15 -11.78 20.57 -44.94
CA LEU A 15 -10.67 21.46 -44.59
C LEU A 15 -10.57 21.68 -43.07
N VAL A 16 -11.69 21.90 -42.39
CA VAL A 16 -11.75 22.02 -40.93
C VAL A 16 -11.32 20.69 -40.27
N THR A 17 -11.84 19.54 -40.72
CA THR A 17 -11.43 18.23 -40.22
C THR A 17 -9.92 18.00 -40.40
N GLY A 18 -9.37 18.29 -41.58
CA GLY A 18 -7.93 18.18 -41.84
C GLY A 18 -7.08 19.09 -40.95
N TYR A 19 -7.54 20.33 -40.70
CA TYR A 19 -6.88 21.27 -39.79
C TYR A 19 -6.84 20.76 -38.34
N TYR A 20 -7.92 20.16 -37.84
CA TYR A 20 -7.97 19.57 -36.50
C TYR A 20 -7.19 18.25 -36.41
N LEU A 21 -7.06 17.49 -37.50
CA LEU A 21 -6.33 16.21 -37.50
C LEU A 21 -4.81 16.38 -37.69
N TYR A 22 -4.37 17.47 -38.32
CA TYR A 22 -2.97 17.76 -38.63
C TYR A 22 -2.01 17.64 -37.43
N PRO A 23 -2.30 18.17 -36.22
CA PRO A 23 -1.44 17.99 -35.05
C PRO A 23 -1.29 16.52 -34.63
N SER A 24 -2.32 15.68 -34.82
CA SER A 24 -2.27 14.25 -34.50
C SER A 24 -1.33 13.49 -35.43
N ILE A 25 -1.39 13.81 -36.73
CA ILE A 25 -0.47 13.26 -37.74
C ILE A 25 0.97 13.72 -37.45
N GLN A 26 1.15 14.98 -37.06
CA GLN A 26 2.45 15.51 -36.67
C GLN A 26 3.00 14.84 -35.40
N ASN A 27 2.15 14.56 -34.40
CA ASN A 27 2.53 13.84 -33.18
C ASN A 27 3.02 12.41 -33.50
N TYR A 28 2.29 11.69 -34.36
CA TYR A 28 2.66 10.34 -34.80
C TYR A 28 4.09 10.29 -35.38
N PHE A 29 4.38 11.13 -36.38
CA PHE A 29 5.72 11.17 -36.98
C PHE A 29 6.80 11.63 -35.99
N ILE A 30 6.50 12.52 -35.05
CA ILE A 30 7.47 12.94 -34.03
C ILE A 30 7.81 11.76 -33.10
N LYS A 31 6.83 10.95 -32.69
CA LYS A 31 7.05 9.76 -31.85
C LYS A 31 7.90 8.71 -32.56
N GLU A 32 7.54 8.36 -33.79
CA GLU A 32 8.26 7.38 -34.62
C GLU A 32 9.74 7.76 -34.80
N ASN A 33 10.02 9.01 -35.22
CA ASN A 33 11.40 9.51 -35.33
C ASN A 33 12.16 9.52 -33.98
N MET A 34 11.48 9.80 -32.87
CA MET A 34 12.12 9.75 -31.54
C MET A 34 12.44 8.32 -31.11
N GLU A 35 11.63 7.33 -31.48
CA GLU A 35 11.86 5.92 -31.15
C GLU A 35 13.10 5.35 -31.85
N GLU A 36 13.38 5.78 -33.08
CA GLU A 36 14.59 5.42 -33.83
C GLU A 36 15.88 6.07 -33.29
N MET A 37 15.78 7.21 -32.59
CA MET A 37 16.93 7.90 -31.98
C MET A 37 17.46 7.16 -30.74
N SER A 38 18.77 7.25 -30.51
CA SER A 38 19.38 6.76 -29.26
C SER A 38 18.85 7.51 -28.03
N ALA A 39 18.99 6.93 -26.84
CA ALA A 39 18.48 7.52 -25.61
C ALA A 39 19.06 8.92 -25.30
N GLN A 40 20.30 9.20 -25.74
CA GLN A 40 20.96 10.49 -25.56
C GLN A 40 20.42 11.53 -26.55
N GLU A 41 20.38 11.18 -27.85
CA GLU A 41 19.85 12.05 -28.91
C GLU A 41 18.36 12.38 -28.67
N ARG A 42 17.57 11.40 -28.23
CA ARG A 42 16.15 11.58 -27.87
C ARG A 42 15.97 12.58 -26.72
N ALA A 43 16.85 12.54 -25.72
CA ALA A 43 16.80 13.47 -24.58
C ALA A 43 17.18 14.89 -25.01
N GLU A 44 18.19 15.04 -25.88
CA GLU A 44 18.59 16.32 -26.45
C GLU A 44 17.51 16.91 -27.36
N TYR A 45 16.97 16.10 -28.29
CA TYR A 45 15.87 16.49 -29.18
C TYR A 45 14.63 16.95 -28.39
N LYS A 46 14.24 16.22 -27.34
CA LYS A 46 13.14 16.62 -26.44
C LYS A 46 13.40 17.95 -25.73
N ARG A 47 14.64 18.22 -25.31
CA ARG A 47 15.03 19.48 -24.66
C ARG A 47 15.00 20.65 -25.63
N GLU A 48 15.52 20.48 -26.84
CA GLU A 48 15.55 21.52 -27.88
C GLU A 48 14.17 21.83 -28.47
N ASN A 49 13.30 20.83 -28.55
CA ASN A 49 11.98 20.94 -29.18
C ASN A 49 10.82 20.99 -28.18
N PHE A 50 11.10 21.24 -26.89
CA PHE A 50 10.14 21.08 -25.79
C PHE A 50 8.79 21.75 -26.07
N GLU A 51 8.76 23.06 -26.34
CA GLU A 51 7.53 23.82 -26.61
C GLU A 51 6.76 23.29 -27.84
N ARG A 52 7.48 22.87 -28.89
CA ARG A 52 6.89 22.33 -30.12
C ARG A 52 6.27 20.96 -29.89
N ILE A 53 6.95 20.10 -29.14
CA ILE A 53 6.45 18.77 -28.77
C ILE A 53 5.22 18.94 -27.89
N GLN A 54 5.29 19.77 -26.86
CA GLN A 54 4.17 20.06 -25.95
C GLN A 54 2.94 20.60 -26.72
N ASN A 55 3.10 21.60 -27.59
CA ASN A 55 1.98 22.17 -28.35
C ASN A 55 1.34 21.14 -29.30
N VAL A 56 2.13 20.26 -29.89
CA VAL A 56 1.64 19.19 -30.79
C VAL A 56 0.94 18.09 -30.00
N GLU A 57 1.47 17.73 -28.83
CA GLU A 57 0.89 16.73 -27.93
C GLU A 57 -0.46 17.22 -27.38
N GLU A 58 -0.53 18.43 -26.81
CA GLU A 58 -1.74 19.07 -26.30
C GLU A 58 -2.85 19.24 -27.35
N ARG A 59 -2.48 19.40 -28.63
CA ARG A 59 -3.42 19.57 -29.75
C ARG A 59 -3.72 18.28 -30.51
N SER A 60 -3.06 17.18 -30.19
CA SER A 60 -3.29 15.88 -30.80
C SER A 60 -4.52 15.18 -30.21
N LEU A 61 -5.07 14.22 -30.95
CA LEU A 61 -6.12 13.34 -30.44
C LEU A 61 -5.57 12.48 -29.29
N LYS A 62 -6.20 12.63 -28.13
CA LYS A 62 -5.99 11.76 -26.97
C LYS A 62 -6.40 10.34 -27.34
N LEU A 63 -5.43 9.44 -27.30
CA LEU A 63 -5.62 8.02 -27.60
C LEU A 63 -6.08 7.30 -26.32
N GLY A 64 -7.07 6.42 -26.44
CA GLY A 64 -7.55 5.61 -25.32
C GLY A 64 -6.60 4.47 -24.95
N LEU A 65 -6.89 3.81 -23.82
CA LEU A 65 -6.15 2.65 -23.32
C LEU A 65 -5.94 1.55 -24.37
N ASP A 66 -6.95 1.27 -25.20
CA ASP A 66 -6.93 0.27 -26.27
C ASP A 66 -5.95 0.59 -27.41
N LEU A 67 -5.59 1.88 -27.57
CA LEU A 67 -4.73 2.36 -28.67
C LEU A 67 -3.30 2.71 -28.23
N LEU A 68 -3.08 3.00 -26.93
CA LEU A 68 -1.75 3.25 -26.35
C LEU A 68 -1.21 2.07 -25.53
N GLY A 69 -2.06 1.12 -25.15
CA GLY A 69 -1.76 0.24 -24.02
C GLY A 69 -1.77 0.98 -22.68
N GLY A 70 -1.57 0.23 -21.60
CA GLY A 70 -1.53 0.74 -20.22
C GLY A 70 -2.36 -0.11 -19.26
N MET A 71 -2.77 0.48 -18.13
CA MET A 71 -3.41 -0.27 -17.04
C MET A 71 -4.81 0.26 -16.68
N HIS A 72 -5.79 -0.64 -16.55
CA HIS A 72 -7.08 -0.38 -15.90
C HIS A 72 -7.13 -1.08 -14.52
N VAL A 73 -7.47 -0.34 -13.47
CA VAL A 73 -7.58 -0.85 -12.10
C VAL A 73 -8.90 -0.39 -11.48
N THR A 74 -9.63 -1.32 -10.87
CA THR A 74 -10.72 -0.99 -9.94
C THR A 74 -10.24 -1.18 -8.51
N MET A 75 -10.34 -0.14 -7.69
CA MET A 75 -10.01 -0.12 -6.27
C MET A 75 -11.29 0.05 -5.45
N GLU A 76 -11.31 -0.38 -4.19
CA GLU A 76 -12.42 -0.11 -3.26
C GLU A 76 -11.89 0.40 -1.90
N VAL A 77 -12.58 1.36 -1.31
CA VAL A 77 -12.25 1.88 0.03
C VAL A 77 -12.62 0.86 1.10
N GLN A 78 -11.65 0.50 1.95
CA GLN A 78 -11.82 -0.44 3.07
C GLN A 78 -12.66 0.16 4.20
N THR A 79 -13.98 0.20 4.03
CA THR A 79 -14.90 0.75 5.04
C THR A 79 -14.93 -0.03 6.35
N ASP A 80 -14.50 -1.29 6.37
CA ASP A 80 -14.32 -2.07 7.59
C ASP A 80 -13.21 -1.49 8.47
N ARG A 81 -12.09 -1.08 7.84
CA ARG A 81 -11.01 -0.36 8.51
C ARG A 81 -11.45 1.02 8.93
N LEU A 82 -12.18 1.74 8.09
CA LEU A 82 -12.76 3.03 8.45
C LEU A 82 -13.67 2.92 9.69
N ILE A 83 -14.58 1.93 9.73
CA ILE A 83 -15.47 1.69 10.88
C ILE A 83 -14.65 1.38 12.15
N GLN A 84 -13.55 0.64 12.05
CA GLN A 84 -12.63 0.40 13.18
C GLN A 84 -11.89 1.68 13.61
N GLU A 85 -11.38 2.48 12.67
CA GLU A 85 -10.60 3.69 12.94
C GLU A 85 -11.45 4.83 13.53
N LEU A 86 -12.72 4.93 13.15
CA LEU A 86 -13.67 5.91 13.70
C LEU A 86 -14.25 5.50 15.08
N ALA A 87 -14.10 4.24 15.48
CA ALA A 87 -14.62 3.73 16.74
C ALA A 87 -13.64 4.00 17.91
N THR A 88 -14.11 4.71 18.94
CA THR A 88 -13.26 5.13 20.07
C THR A 88 -13.09 4.05 21.15
N ASN A 89 -14.05 3.13 21.30
CA ASN A 89 -14.07 2.13 22.39
C ASN A 89 -14.57 0.78 21.84
N THR A 90 -13.77 0.08 21.04
CA THR A 90 -14.14 -1.22 20.49
C THR A 90 -14.09 -2.32 21.56
N ASP A 91 -15.00 -3.29 21.46
CA ASP A 91 -15.10 -4.44 22.35
C ASP A 91 -15.37 -5.74 21.55
N SER A 92 -15.49 -6.88 22.23
CA SER A 92 -15.78 -8.17 21.57
C SER A 92 -17.15 -8.18 20.85
N THR A 93 -18.13 -7.45 21.36
CA THR A 93 -19.44 -7.29 20.72
C THR A 93 -19.31 -6.48 19.44
N PHE A 94 -18.61 -5.35 19.46
CA PHE A 94 -18.30 -4.55 18.26
C PHE A 94 -17.64 -5.39 17.16
N ASN A 95 -16.56 -6.10 17.50
CA ASN A 95 -15.81 -6.89 16.52
C ASN A 95 -16.65 -8.05 15.96
N SER A 96 -17.45 -8.71 16.79
CA SER A 96 -18.34 -9.79 16.31
C SER A 96 -19.55 -9.28 15.52
N VAL A 97 -20.02 -8.04 15.74
CA VAL A 97 -21.02 -7.38 14.86
C VAL A 97 -20.38 -7.03 13.52
N LEU A 98 -19.19 -6.42 13.52
CA LEU A 98 -18.49 -6.03 12.29
C LEU A 98 -18.13 -7.24 11.42
N ASN A 99 -17.67 -8.34 12.01
CA ASN A 99 -17.38 -9.58 11.28
C ASN A 99 -18.64 -10.20 10.66
N ALA A 100 -19.78 -10.19 11.38
CA ALA A 100 -21.06 -10.66 10.84
C ALA A 100 -21.54 -9.75 9.69
N ALA A 101 -21.40 -8.43 9.85
CA ALA A 101 -21.73 -7.45 8.82
C ALA A 101 -20.89 -7.62 7.55
N GLN A 102 -19.58 -7.88 7.68
CA GLN A 102 -18.69 -8.19 6.54
C GLN A 102 -19.17 -9.42 5.76
N GLN A 103 -19.53 -10.51 6.45
CA GLN A 103 -20.05 -11.73 5.83
C GLN A 103 -21.41 -11.48 5.13
N ARG A 104 -22.29 -10.70 5.78
CA ARG A 104 -23.58 -10.28 5.23
C ARG A 104 -23.41 -9.40 3.98
N SER A 105 -22.52 -8.41 3.99
CA SER A 105 -22.26 -7.56 2.82
C SER A 105 -21.61 -8.32 1.67
N ALA A 106 -20.68 -9.26 1.97
CA ALA A 106 -20.00 -10.06 0.96
C ALA A 106 -20.95 -11.02 0.22
N SER A 107 -21.98 -11.53 0.90
CA SER A 107 -22.99 -12.41 0.30
C SER A 107 -24.18 -11.66 -0.31
N GLY A 108 -24.54 -10.48 0.24
CA GLY A 108 -25.75 -9.74 -0.16
C GLY A 108 -25.54 -8.53 -1.07
N GLY A 109 -24.30 -8.08 -1.32
CA GLY A 109 -24.01 -6.95 -2.22
C GLY A 109 -24.44 -5.56 -1.71
N GLY A 110 -24.85 -5.43 -0.45
CA GLY A 110 -25.27 -4.17 0.19
C GLY A 110 -24.13 -3.43 0.90
N SER A 111 -24.42 -2.22 1.40
CA SER A 111 -23.43 -1.41 2.13
C SER A 111 -23.00 -2.09 3.43
N LEU A 112 -21.69 -2.12 3.71
CA LEU A 112 -21.17 -2.62 4.99
C LEU A 112 -21.71 -1.82 6.19
N ILE A 113 -21.96 -0.52 6.02
CA ILE A 113 -22.46 0.35 7.09
C ILE A 113 -23.89 -0.05 7.45
N GLU A 114 -24.74 -0.28 6.46
CA GLU A 114 -26.12 -0.76 6.64
C GLU A 114 -26.14 -2.16 7.27
N ALA A 115 -25.29 -3.08 6.78
CA ALA A 115 -25.15 -4.42 7.34
C ALA A 115 -24.69 -4.37 8.81
N PHE A 116 -23.77 -3.46 9.15
CA PHE A 116 -23.24 -3.27 10.51
C PHE A 116 -24.30 -2.70 11.46
N VAL A 117 -25.10 -1.74 11.01
CA VAL A 117 -26.21 -1.17 11.78
C VAL A 117 -27.28 -2.23 12.02
N ALA A 118 -27.68 -2.96 10.97
CA ALA A 118 -28.67 -4.04 11.08
C ALA A 118 -28.21 -5.17 12.02
N GLU A 119 -26.96 -5.63 11.92
CA GLU A 119 -26.37 -6.64 12.83
C GLU A 119 -26.25 -6.13 14.28
N PHE A 120 -26.07 -4.83 14.48
CA PHE A 120 -26.03 -4.23 15.82
C PHE A 120 -27.42 -4.16 16.45
N GLU A 121 -28.39 -3.59 15.74
CA GLU A 121 -29.76 -3.39 16.22
C GLU A 121 -30.53 -4.71 16.35
N GLN A 122 -30.20 -5.73 15.54
CA GLN A 122 -30.74 -7.08 15.67
C GLN A 122 -30.35 -7.76 17.00
N ARG A 123 -29.21 -7.37 17.61
CA ARG A 123 -28.75 -7.94 18.90
C ARG A 123 -29.33 -7.22 20.11
N ASP A 124 -29.48 -5.90 20.03
CA ASP A 124 -30.17 -5.09 21.04
C ASP A 124 -30.81 -3.86 20.38
N PRO A 125 -32.14 -3.86 20.16
CA PRO A 125 -32.87 -2.74 19.57
C PRO A 125 -32.83 -1.44 20.39
N ASN A 126 -32.41 -1.49 21.67
CA ASN A 126 -32.27 -0.32 22.54
C ASN A 126 -30.81 0.17 22.61
N ALA A 127 -29.86 -0.57 22.04
CA ALA A 127 -28.46 -0.18 22.05
C ALA A 127 -28.19 1.00 21.11
N ARG A 128 -27.22 1.83 21.51
CA ARG A 128 -26.87 3.05 20.78
C ARG A 128 -25.47 2.94 20.20
N LEU A 129 -25.34 3.11 18.88
CA LEU A 129 -24.05 3.12 18.18
C LEU A 129 -23.11 4.23 18.68
N SER A 130 -23.66 5.31 19.24
CA SER A 130 -22.93 6.40 19.91
C SER A 130 -22.16 5.98 21.19
N ARG A 131 -22.25 4.70 21.60
CA ARG A 131 -21.28 4.10 22.54
C ARG A 131 -19.87 4.02 21.94
N TYR A 132 -19.78 3.67 20.65
CA TYR A 132 -18.53 3.44 19.92
C TYR A 132 -18.04 4.71 19.22
N PHE A 133 -18.94 5.42 18.52
CA PHE A 133 -18.59 6.55 17.66
C PHE A 133 -18.80 7.89 18.37
N ARG A 134 -17.80 8.76 18.29
CA ARG A 134 -17.84 10.13 18.83
C ARG A 134 -17.06 11.06 17.92
N SER A 135 -17.59 12.27 17.71
CA SER A 135 -16.92 13.31 16.94
C SER A 135 -17.39 14.67 17.46
N ASN A 136 -16.43 15.50 17.88
CA ASN A 136 -16.73 16.87 18.30
C ASN A 136 -17.08 17.75 17.09
N ALA A 137 -16.41 17.54 15.95
CA ALA A 137 -16.66 18.29 14.72
C ALA A 137 -18.09 18.10 14.19
N GLU A 138 -18.60 16.86 14.24
CA GLU A 138 -19.93 16.50 13.71
C GLU A 138 -21.02 16.52 14.81
N ASN A 139 -20.71 17.05 16.00
CA ASN A 139 -21.61 17.11 17.15
C ASN A 139 -22.23 15.73 17.51
N LEU A 140 -21.40 14.67 17.48
CA LEU A 140 -21.78 13.29 17.77
C LEU A 140 -21.43 12.94 19.22
N THR A 141 -22.46 12.80 20.05
CA THR A 141 -22.35 12.65 21.51
C THR A 141 -22.89 11.30 21.97
N ARG A 142 -22.67 10.94 23.25
CA ARG A 142 -23.27 9.75 23.89
C ARG A 142 -24.82 9.70 23.84
N ARG A 143 -25.48 10.80 23.51
CA ARG A 143 -26.95 10.93 23.37
C ARG A 143 -27.42 11.04 21.93
N SER A 144 -26.52 10.92 20.95
CA SER A 144 -26.88 10.84 19.52
C SER A 144 -27.60 9.53 19.21
N THR A 145 -28.57 9.58 18.30
CA THR A 145 -29.34 8.41 17.82
C THR A 145 -28.52 7.58 16.83
N ASN A 146 -29.02 6.41 16.44
CA ASN A 146 -28.29 5.54 15.51
C ASN A 146 -28.26 6.14 14.10
N GLU A 147 -29.33 6.77 13.65
CA GLU A 147 -29.44 7.43 12.34
C GLU A 147 -28.38 8.52 12.16
N LYS A 148 -28.14 9.34 13.20
CA LYS A 148 -27.05 10.33 13.16
C LYS A 148 -25.66 9.69 13.11
N VAL A 149 -25.47 8.49 13.67
CA VAL A 149 -24.22 7.74 13.51
C VAL A 149 -24.09 7.17 12.09
N VAL A 150 -25.18 6.70 11.49
CA VAL A 150 -25.20 6.24 10.09
C VAL A 150 -24.82 7.37 9.13
N GLU A 151 -25.43 8.55 9.30
CA GLU A 151 -25.10 9.77 8.55
C GLU A 151 -23.60 10.11 8.67
N TYR A 152 -23.06 10.08 9.89
CA TYR A 152 -21.64 10.30 10.15
C TYR A 152 -20.74 9.27 9.44
N LEU A 153 -21.07 7.98 9.53
CA LEU A 153 -20.27 6.91 8.93
C LEU A 153 -20.28 6.98 7.39
N ASN A 154 -21.44 7.26 6.78
CA ASN A 154 -21.56 7.44 5.34
C ASN A 154 -20.75 8.67 4.88
N LYS A 155 -20.91 9.83 5.53
CA LYS A 155 -20.11 11.02 5.25
C LYS A 155 -18.61 10.74 5.34
N GLN A 156 -18.15 10.05 6.38
CA GLN A 156 -16.73 9.71 6.50
C GLN A 156 -16.25 8.71 5.43
N ALA A 157 -17.12 7.84 4.91
CA ALA A 157 -16.79 6.95 3.80
C ALA A 157 -16.71 7.70 2.46
N ASP A 158 -17.57 8.69 2.24
CA ASP A 158 -17.48 9.61 1.12
C ASP A 158 -16.21 10.46 1.18
N ASP A 159 -15.96 11.12 2.31
CA ASP A 159 -14.74 11.91 2.56
C ASP A 159 -13.48 11.04 2.36
N ALA A 160 -13.51 9.76 2.75
CA ALA A 160 -12.39 8.83 2.57
C ALA A 160 -12.19 8.45 1.10
N THR A 161 -13.27 8.35 0.33
CA THR A 161 -13.22 8.04 -1.11
C THR A 161 -12.68 9.24 -1.91
N GLU A 162 -13.06 10.46 -1.57
CA GLU A 162 -12.50 11.67 -2.19
C GLU A 162 -11.00 11.82 -1.88
N ARG A 163 -10.61 11.69 -0.60
CA ARG A 163 -9.19 11.68 -0.20
C ARG A 163 -8.40 10.59 -0.90
N ALA A 164 -8.98 9.40 -1.12
CA ALA A 164 -8.33 8.33 -1.86
C ALA A 164 -8.12 8.70 -3.34
N ILE A 165 -9.11 9.32 -4.01
CA ILE A 165 -8.98 9.81 -5.40
C ILE A 165 -7.82 10.81 -5.53
N ASP A 166 -7.70 11.78 -4.62
CA ASP A 166 -6.63 12.77 -4.66
C ASP A 166 -5.25 12.15 -4.37
N ILE A 167 -5.17 11.23 -3.39
CA ILE A 167 -3.94 10.48 -3.11
C ILE A 167 -3.50 9.62 -4.31
N ILE A 168 -4.44 9.02 -5.04
CA ILE A 168 -4.15 8.25 -6.26
C ILE A 168 -3.63 9.20 -7.35
N ARG A 169 -4.29 10.34 -7.58
CA ARG A 169 -3.88 11.37 -8.54
C ARG A 169 -2.46 11.85 -8.27
N ASP A 170 -2.13 12.21 -7.03
CA ASP A 170 -0.79 12.66 -6.63
C ASP A 170 0.29 11.56 -6.71
N ARG A 171 -0.07 10.28 -6.57
CA ARG A 171 0.85 9.15 -6.80
C ARG A 171 1.15 8.97 -8.27
N VAL A 172 0.11 8.95 -9.10
CA VAL A 172 0.22 8.72 -10.54
C VAL A 172 0.95 9.85 -11.24
N ASN A 173 0.66 11.11 -10.89
CA ASN A 173 1.35 12.29 -11.43
C ASN A 173 2.88 12.23 -11.22
N ARG A 174 3.34 11.67 -10.09
CA ARG A 174 4.79 11.52 -9.80
C ARG A 174 5.50 10.48 -10.66
N TYR A 175 4.75 9.60 -11.34
CA TYR A 175 5.30 8.57 -12.22
C TYR A 175 5.27 8.95 -13.71
N GLY A 176 4.90 10.18 -14.04
CA GLY A 176 4.99 10.70 -15.41
C GLY A 176 3.89 10.23 -16.37
N VAL A 177 2.79 9.67 -15.86
CA VAL A 177 1.61 9.39 -16.68
C VAL A 177 0.94 10.72 -17.04
N THR A 178 0.95 11.09 -18.31
CA THR A 178 0.51 12.42 -18.78
C THR A 178 -0.96 12.70 -18.47
N GLU A 179 -1.84 11.71 -18.60
CA GLU A 179 -3.30 11.90 -18.52
C GLU A 179 -4.07 10.73 -17.87
N PRO A 180 -4.07 10.61 -16.53
CA PRO A 180 -4.81 9.56 -15.84
C PRO A 180 -6.30 9.87 -15.70
N SER A 181 -7.15 8.91 -16.06
CA SER A 181 -8.60 8.92 -15.79
C SER A 181 -8.84 8.28 -14.42
N ILE A 182 -9.29 9.07 -13.44
CA ILE A 182 -9.62 8.59 -12.08
C ILE A 182 -11.05 9.01 -11.77
N GLN A 183 -11.95 8.03 -11.62
CA GLN A 183 -13.38 8.26 -11.48
C GLN A 183 -13.96 7.41 -10.35
N ARG A 184 -14.92 7.98 -9.59
CA ARG A 184 -15.69 7.20 -8.62
C ARG A 184 -16.73 6.34 -9.36
N GLN A 185 -16.85 5.07 -9.00
CA GLN A 185 -17.84 4.13 -9.53
C GLN A 185 -18.75 3.66 -8.39
N GLY A 186 -20.02 4.10 -8.40
CA GLY A 186 -20.91 3.94 -7.25
C GLY A 186 -20.33 4.62 -6.01
N ASP A 187 -20.64 4.10 -4.82
CA ASP A 187 -20.34 4.82 -3.58
C ASP A 187 -18.88 4.70 -3.15
N ARG A 188 -18.25 3.53 -3.37
CA ARG A 188 -17.00 3.12 -2.69
C ARG A 188 -15.87 2.69 -3.62
N ARG A 189 -16.14 2.50 -4.91
CA ARG A 189 -15.14 2.05 -5.88
C ARG A 189 -14.54 3.22 -6.63
N ILE A 190 -13.28 3.06 -7.00
CA ILE A 190 -12.52 4.04 -7.77
C ILE A 190 -11.96 3.29 -8.98
N VAL A 191 -12.34 3.71 -10.17
CA VAL A 191 -11.78 3.24 -11.43
C VAL A 191 -10.62 4.15 -11.80
N VAL A 192 -9.48 3.54 -12.13
CA VAL A 192 -8.22 4.21 -12.46
C VAL A 192 -7.74 3.65 -13.80
N GLU A 193 -7.61 4.51 -14.80
CA GLU A 193 -7.15 4.15 -16.15
C GLU A 193 -5.92 4.98 -16.48
N LEU A 194 -4.82 4.29 -16.77
CA LEU A 194 -3.50 4.87 -16.94
C LEU A 194 -2.96 4.51 -18.33
N PRO A 195 -3.21 5.35 -19.36
CA PRO A 195 -2.72 5.10 -20.70
C PRO A 195 -1.20 5.32 -20.77
N GLY A 196 -0.51 4.52 -21.58
CA GLY A 196 0.93 4.68 -21.82
C GLY A 196 1.82 4.43 -20.59
N VAL A 197 1.45 3.49 -19.73
CA VAL A 197 2.30 3.02 -18.60
C VAL A 197 3.28 1.97 -19.10
N ASP A 198 4.59 2.26 -19.02
CA ASP A 198 5.67 1.34 -19.42
C ASP A 198 5.86 0.16 -18.45
N ASP A 199 5.57 0.35 -17.15
CA ASP A 199 5.83 -0.64 -16.08
C ASP A 199 4.57 -0.79 -15.20
N GLU A 200 3.68 -1.68 -15.62
CA GLU A 200 2.43 -1.97 -14.89
C GLU A 200 2.68 -2.50 -13.47
N GLU A 201 3.73 -3.30 -13.25
CA GLU A 201 3.98 -3.93 -11.96
C GLU A 201 4.37 -2.89 -10.91
N ARG A 202 5.24 -1.95 -11.27
CA ARG A 202 5.66 -0.84 -10.40
C ARG A 202 4.50 0.09 -10.07
N VAL A 203 3.63 0.40 -11.05
CA VAL A 203 2.46 1.25 -10.79
C VAL A 203 1.41 0.50 -9.96
N ARG A 204 1.21 -0.81 -10.20
CA ARG A 204 0.36 -1.67 -9.37
C ARG A 204 0.85 -1.73 -7.92
N GLU A 205 2.16 -1.82 -7.69
CA GLU A 205 2.74 -1.78 -6.35
C GLU A 205 2.51 -0.41 -5.67
N LEU A 206 2.72 0.69 -6.40
CA LEU A 206 2.46 2.05 -5.91
C LEU A 206 0.99 2.28 -5.50
N LEU A 207 0.05 1.76 -6.28
CA LEU A 207 -1.39 1.86 -5.99
C LEU A 207 -1.81 0.96 -4.80
N LYS A 208 -1.18 -0.21 -4.65
CA LYS A 208 -1.41 -1.11 -3.50
C LYS A 208 -0.84 -0.59 -2.18
N ASN A 209 0.35 0.02 -2.20
CA ASN A 209 1.09 0.36 -0.99
C ASN A 209 0.50 1.60 -0.28
N THR A 210 -0.19 1.40 0.84
CA THR A 210 -0.65 2.51 1.70
C THR A 210 0.52 3.14 2.43
N ALA A 211 1.02 4.28 1.92
CA ALA A 211 2.06 5.07 2.56
C ALA A 211 1.57 5.74 3.87
N ARG A 212 1.52 4.97 4.97
CA ARG A 212 1.14 5.46 6.30
C ARG A 212 2.36 5.92 7.09
N LEU A 213 2.55 7.23 7.21
CA LEU A 213 3.59 7.83 8.05
C LEU A 213 3.09 7.92 9.50
N GLU A 214 3.74 7.22 10.42
CA GLU A 214 3.49 7.31 11.85
C GLU A 214 4.71 7.86 12.59
N PHE A 215 4.50 8.91 13.39
CA PHE A 215 5.48 9.34 14.38
C PHE A 215 5.23 8.59 15.68
N ARG A 216 6.15 7.70 16.06
CA ARG A 216 6.11 6.97 17.33
C ARG A 216 7.18 7.51 18.28
N LEU A 217 6.83 7.68 19.54
CA LEU A 217 7.80 8.00 20.59
C LEU A 217 8.70 6.80 20.83
N THR A 218 10.00 6.95 20.59
CA THR A 218 11.00 5.92 20.87
C THR A 218 11.09 5.66 22.37
N ALA A 219 11.21 4.39 22.77
CA ALA A 219 11.40 4.02 24.16
C ALA A 219 12.70 4.63 24.73
N ASN A 220 12.65 5.11 25.97
CA ASN A 220 13.83 5.63 26.65
C ASN A 220 14.84 4.49 26.87
N SER A 221 16.00 4.59 26.23
CA SER A 221 17.03 3.55 26.22
C SER A 221 17.56 3.19 27.60
N GLN A 222 17.58 4.15 28.54
CA GLN A 222 18.01 3.91 29.92
C GLN A 222 16.96 3.08 30.69
N LYS A 223 15.67 3.38 30.51
CA LYS A 223 14.59 2.57 31.09
C LYS A 223 14.60 1.14 30.54
N LEU A 224 14.80 0.98 29.23
CA LEU A 224 14.90 -0.33 28.59
C LEU A 224 16.06 -1.16 29.17
N LYS A 225 17.24 -0.56 29.35
CA LYS A 225 18.39 -1.21 30.00
C LYS A 225 18.08 -1.65 31.43
N SER A 226 17.50 -0.78 32.25
CA SER A 226 17.13 -1.15 33.64
C SER A 226 16.08 -2.27 33.68
N SER A 227 15.12 -2.28 32.76
CA SER A 227 14.12 -3.35 32.68
C SER A 227 14.76 -4.69 32.27
N LEU A 228 15.63 -4.70 31.26
CA LEU A 228 16.39 -5.90 30.89
C LEU A 228 17.24 -6.42 32.06
N GLN A 229 17.91 -5.54 32.80
CA GLN A 229 18.71 -5.93 33.97
C GLN A 229 17.85 -6.53 35.10
N SER A 230 16.66 -5.98 35.35
CA SER A 230 15.71 -6.56 36.33
C SER A 230 15.13 -7.91 35.89
N ILE A 231 14.98 -8.15 34.58
CA ILE A 231 14.55 -9.45 34.03
C ILE A 231 15.68 -10.48 34.20
N ILE A 232 16.91 -10.13 33.82
CA ILE A 232 18.10 -10.98 34.01
C ILE A 232 18.22 -11.40 35.48
N GLN A 233 18.18 -10.44 36.41
CA GLN A 233 18.33 -10.73 37.84
C GLN A 233 17.17 -11.57 38.43
N TYR A 234 15.97 -11.52 37.85
CA TYR A 234 14.87 -12.41 38.24
C TYR A 234 15.13 -13.88 37.87
N TYR A 235 15.75 -14.13 36.71
CA TYR A 235 16.10 -15.49 36.28
C TYR A 235 17.41 -16.00 36.92
N GLU A 236 18.46 -15.18 37.00
CA GLU A 236 19.70 -15.53 37.72
C GLU A 236 19.46 -15.76 39.22
N GLY A 237 18.53 -15.00 39.81
CA GLY A 237 18.07 -15.21 41.20
C GLY A 237 17.31 -16.51 41.41
N ALA A 238 16.74 -17.11 40.36
CA ALA A 238 16.07 -18.41 40.43
C ALA A 238 17.07 -19.58 40.42
N ASP A 239 18.13 -19.51 39.59
CA ASP A 239 19.23 -20.49 39.62
C ASP A 239 20.05 -20.43 40.92
N SER A 240 20.14 -19.24 41.53
CA SER A 240 20.84 -19.01 42.81
C SER A 240 20.26 -19.79 44.01
N LEU A 241 19.06 -20.39 43.89
CA LEU A 241 18.44 -21.20 44.94
C LEU A 241 18.83 -22.69 44.91
N ASN A 242 19.61 -23.13 43.92
CA ASN A 242 19.96 -24.56 43.72
C ASN A 242 21.48 -24.87 43.72
N ALA A 243 22.36 -23.93 44.06
CA ALA A 243 23.79 -24.18 44.16
C ALA A 243 24.19 -24.74 45.54
N PRO A 244 24.68 -25.99 45.66
CA PRO A 244 25.17 -26.51 46.93
C PRO A 244 26.53 -25.91 47.30
N ASP A 245 26.61 -25.42 48.53
CA ASP A 245 27.81 -24.82 49.13
C ASP A 245 29.00 -25.79 49.14
N THR A 246 30.16 -25.35 48.65
CA THR A 246 31.44 -26.07 48.79
C THR A 246 32.61 -25.11 48.94
N THR A 247 32.97 -24.85 50.19
CA THR A 247 34.19 -24.13 50.59
C THR A 247 35.31 -25.10 50.97
N ALA A 248 36.45 -25.06 50.25
CA ALA A 248 37.79 -25.47 50.75
C ALA A 248 38.90 -25.10 49.73
N PRO A 249 40.18 -24.89 50.14
CA PRO A 249 41.11 -24.01 49.40
C PRO A 249 42.46 -24.63 48.95
N ALA A 250 43.37 -23.76 48.48
CA ALA A 250 44.78 -23.95 48.05
C ALA A 250 44.98 -24.24 46.53
N ASP A 251 46.07 -23.81 45.86
CA ASP A 251 47.26 -23.04 46.31
C ASP A 251 47.86 -22.14 45.19
N THR A 252 48.89 -21.39 45.58
CA THR A 252 49.55 -20.19 45.03
C THR A 252 50.36 -20.35 43.72
N SER A 253 50.47 -19.22 42.97
CA SER A 253 51.52 -18.78 41.98
C SER A 253 51.14 -18.73 40.47
N ALA A 254 51.64 -17.79 39.63
CA ALA A 254 52.17 -16.43 39.89
C ALA A 254 52.16 -15.45 38.66
N THR A 255 51.93 -14.18 39.01
CA THR A 255 52.18 -12.83 38.43
C THR A 255 53.49 -12.60 37.62
N PRO A 256 53.70 -11.52 36.80
CA PRO A 256 52.83 -10.63 35.97
C PRO A 256 53.29 -10.34 34.50
N GLY A 257 52.41 -9.72 33.69
CA GLY A 257 52.74 -8.66 32.70
C GLY A 257 53.51 -9.03 31.41
N GLN A 258 53.69 -8.17 30.41
CA GLN A 258 53.02 -6.91 30.00
C GLN A 258 53.57 -6.51 28.60
N GLU A 259 52.75 -6.07 27.64
CA GLU A 259 53.15 -5.37 26.37
C GLU A 259 54.06 -6.18 25.38
N THR A 260 54.18 -5.94 24.07
CA THR A 260 53.58 -5.01 23.07
C THR A 260 53.46 -5.72 21.69
N ASP A 261 52.64 -5.13 20.80
CA ASP A 261 52.66 -5.11 19.31
C ASP A 261 54.10 -4.86 18.72
N PRO A 262 54.41 -4.91 17.38
CA PRO A 262 53.49 -5.04 16.23
C PRO A 262 53.98 -5.79 14.94
N LEU A 263 53.06 -5.87 13.95
CA LEU A 263 53.23 -5.67 12.49
C LEU A 263 53.87 -6.71 11.52
N VAL A 264 53.30 -6.71 10.29
CA VAL A 264 53.86 -7.00 8.94
C VAL A 264 53.64 -8.40 8.29
N SER A 265 53.07 -8.34 7.07
CA SER A 265 53.02 -9.33 5.97
C SER A 265 52.34 -10.69 6.23
N GLY A 266 51.40 -11.17 5.42
CA GLY A 266 50.95 -10.76 4.09
C GLY A 266 51.54 -11.66 2.99
N THR A 267 50.69 -12.48 2.36
CA THR A 267 50.87 -13.03 1.00
C THR A 267 49.52 -13.56 0.51
N GLN A 268 49.12 -13.13 -0.68
CA GLN A 268 47.99 -13.71 -1.41
C GLN A 268 48.41 -15.04 -2.04
N GLN A 269 47.51 -16.02 -2.12
CA GLN A 269 47.55 -16.94 -3.25
C GLN A 269 46.15 -17.42 -3.62
N GLN A 270 45.74 -17.04 -4.83
CA GLN A 270 44.59 -17.64 -5.51
C GLN A 270 44.96 -19.07 -5.95
N GLN A 271 44.00 -19.98 -5.89
CA GLN A 271 43.89 -21.03 -6.90
C GLN A 271 42.43 -21.36 -7.15
N GLN A 272 41.98 -21.07 -8.37
CA GLN A 272 40.73 -21.56 -8.93
C GLN A 272 40.98 -22.98 -9.46
N GLN A 273 40.01 -23.89 -9.36
CA GLN A 273 39.23 -24.32 -10.53
C GLN A 273 38.28 -25.50 -10.26
N GLN A 274 37.04 -25.32 -10.73
CA GLN A 274 36.17 -26.30 -11.40
C GLN A 274 35.72 -27.60 -10.71
N GLY A 275 34.39 -27.75 -10.61
CA GLY A 275 33.70 -28.86 -11.29
C GLY A 275 32.74 -29.72 -10.45
N GLY A 276 31.51 -29.89 -10.95
CA GLY A 276 30.59 -30.96 -10.55
C GLY A 276 29.40 -30.52 -9.70
N GLY A 277 28.22 -30.37 -10.33
CA GLY A 277 26.97 -30.12 -9.62
C GLY A 277 26.13 -31.38 -9.38
N ARG A 278 25.03 -31.21 -8.63
CA ARG A 278 23.72 -31.85 -8.85
C ARG A 278 22.68 -31.26 -7.88
N GLN A 279 21.47 -31.06 -8.36
CA GLN A 279 20.29 -30.80 -7.54
C GLN A 279 19.88 -32.08 -6.81
N GLN A 280 19.37 -31.95 -5.58
CA GLN A 280 18.40 -32.89 -5.02
C GLN A 280 17.34 -32.11 -4.24
N ASP A 281 16.10 -32.20 -4.71
CA ASP A 281 14.93 -31.98 -3.87
C ASP A 281 14.90 -33.03 -2.76
N THR A 282 14.55 -32.63 -1.55
CA THR A 282 13.90 -33.53 -0.60
C THR A 282 12.73 -32.83 0.07
N SER A 283 11.53 -33.20 -0.37
CA SER A 283 10.31 -33.08 0.41
C SER A 283 10.51 -33.73 1.79
N PHE A 284 9.92 -33.17 2.84
CA PHE A 284 9.83 -33.82 4.13
C PHE A 284 8.38 -33.82 4.62
N ASP A 285 7.82 -35.02 4.65
CA ASP A 285 6.48 -35.32 5.17
C ASP A 285 6.57 -35.57 6.68
N VAL A 286 5.56 -35.13 7.44
CA VAL A 286 5.53 -35.29 8.91
C VAL A 286 4.30 -36.09 9.30
N GLY A 287 4.49 -37.41 9.33
CA GLY A 287 3.51 -38.37 9.82
C GLY A 287 3.27 -38.28 11.32
N GLU A 288 2.04 -37.88 11.66
CA GLU A 288 1.25 -38.27 12.82
C GLU A 288 1.71 -39.53 13.59
N VAL A 289 1.92 -39.41 14.91
CA VAL A 289 1.67 -40.50 15.88
C VAL A 289 0.95 -39.95 17.12
N LEU A 290 -0.13 -40.63 17.49
CA LEU A 290 -1.07 -40.28 18.55
C LEU A 290 -0.63 -40.75 19.95
N GLY A 291 -1.08 -40.03 20.97
CA GLY A 291 -1.97 -40.64 21.97
C GLY A 291 -1.47 -40.84 23.41
N GLN A 292 -2.23 -40.22 24.35
CA GLN A 292 -2.54 -40.66 25.73
C GLN A 292 -1.37 -40.90 26.72
N GLY A 293 -1.44 -40.63 28.02
CA GLY A 293 -2.42 -40.07 28.96
C GLY A 293 -1.70 -40.12 30.34
N GLY A 294 -1.82 -39.17 31.27
CA GLY A 294 -3.03 -38.81 32.02
C GLY A 294 -2.84 -39.18 33.51
N GLY A 295 -3.07 -38.22 34.42
CA GLY A 295 -3.43 -38.48 35.82
C GLY A 295 -2.35 -38.42 36.92
N GLY A 296 -2.58 -37.52 37.89
CA GLY A 296 -2.37 -37.81 39.32
C GLY A 296 -1.08 -37.31 39.97
N GLY A 297 -1.21 -36.29 40.83
CA GLY A 297 -0.15 -35.73 41.67
C GLY A 297 -0.55 -34.38 42.24
#